data_AF-A0A919B229-F1
#
_entry.id   AF-A0A919B229-F1
#
_cell.length_a   1.000
_cell.length_b   1.000
_cell.length_c   1.000
_cell.angle_alpha   90.00
_cell.angle_beta   90.00
_cell.angle_gamma   90.00
#
_symmetry.space_group_name_H-M   'P 1'
#
loop_
_entity.id
_entity.type
_entity.pdbx_description
1 polymer ?
#
loop_
_entity_poly.entity_id
_entity_poly.type
_entity_poly.pdbx_seq_one_letter_code
_entity_poly.pdbx_strand_id
1 'polypeptide(L)'
;MERNMFGGSASDVAEDVDGRRVSGAPVTIWDGPSETAARVLDVLDADGAVLDSGTVVADQYGYLPAFFGPPGVERLWADSGVRRVELIPVNLGLRLKRHTELDPDPHRSREYTDNKFAQTVRLDGPNQAATAVKEPWVAVEAADGSGDVLRVTRAGALGTNLKANGTLYLNPFTDNTPLVINTTPLGDGRPAVSVSSNGPGTDAAFRVYKTGLVRAAGAIEAGGAVSAPNIGSARVFSGPTPPAAPQPGDVWVQYGA
;
A
#
# COMPACT_ATOMS: atom_id res chain seq x y z
N MET A 1 -38.41 2.11 -7.29
CA MET A 1 -37.30 1.22 -7.71
C MET A 1 -37.69 0.58 -9.03
N GLU A 2 -36.73 0.25 -9.88
CA GLU A 2 -36.98 -0.44 -11.15
C GLU A 2 -37.43 -1.90 -10.89
N ARG A 3 -38.24 -2.47 -11.78
CA ARG A 3 -38.68 -3.87 -11.71
C ARG A 3 -37.66 -4.75 -12.42
N ASN A 4 -37.40 -5.93 -11.86
CA ASN A 4 -36.58 -6.94 -12.52
C ASN A 4 -37.45 -7.84 -13.39
N MET A 5 -36.89 -8.29 -14.51
CA MET A 5 -37.53 -9.22 -15.45
C MET A 5 -37.08 -10.64 -15.12
N PHE A 6 -38.02 -11.57 -15.03
CA PHE A 6 -37.81 -12.99 -14.74
C PHE A 6 -38.44 -13.82 -15.87
N GLY A 7 -38.10 -15.11 -15.93
CA GLY A 7 -38.60 -15.97 -17.00
C GLY A 7 -37.89 -15.69 -18.34
N GLY A 8 -38.32 -16.42 -19.37
CA GLY A 8 -37.77 -16.29 -20.73
C GLY A 8 -36.37 -16.90 -20.91
N SER A 9 -35.80 -17.54 -19.88
CA SER A 9 -34.57 -18.31 -19.98
C SER A 9 -34.82 -19.82 -20.02
N ALA A 10 -33.84 -20.58 -20.50
CA ALA A 10 -33.95 -22.04 -20.59
C ALA A 10 -34.01 -22.76 -19.23
N SER A 11 -33.69 -22.06 -18.13
CA SER A 11 -33.77 -22.55 -16.75
C SER A 11 -35.10 -22.25 -16.06
N ASP A 12 -35.93 -21.37 -16.63
CA ASP A 12 -37.20 -20.96 -16.02
C ASP A 12 -38.33 -21.82 -16.58
N VAL A 13 -38.63 -22.92 -15.91
CA VAL A 13 -39.52 -23.97 -16.42
C VAL A 13 -40.57 -24.40 -15.41
N ALA A 14 -41.73 -24.79 -15.90
CA ALA A 14 -42.71 -25.54 -15.14
C ALA A 14 -42.37 -27.03 -15.25
N GLU A 15 -42.07 -27.67 -14.13
CA GLU A 15 -41.71 -29.10 -14.08
C GLU A 15 -42.71 -29.91 -13.25
N ASP A 16 -42.86 -31.19 -13.59
CA ASP A 16 -43.55 -32.20 -12.78
C ASP A 16 -42.61 -32.85 -11.74
N VAL A 17 -43.14 -33.82 -10.97
CA VAL A 17 -42.39 -34.54 -9.93
C VAL A 17 -41.21 -35.37 -10.47
N ASP A 18 -41.24 -35.70 -11.76
CA ASP A 18 -40.17 -36.44 -12.44
C ASP A 18 -39.18 -35.51 -13.15
N GLY A 19 -39.35 -34.18 -13.03
CA GLY A 19 -38.52 -33.17 -13.70
C GLY A 19 -38.84 -33.01 -15.19
N ARG A 20 -40.00 -33.49 -15.67
CA ARG A 20 -40.43 -33.23 -17.05
C ARG A 20 -41.11 -31.88 -17.15
N ARG A 21 -40.89 -31.19 -18.27
CA ARG A 21 -41.52 -29.91 -18.55
C ARG A 21 -43.02 -30.07 -18.83
N VAL A 22 -43.82 -29.18 -18.25
CA VAL A 22 -45.28 -29.23 -18.35
C VAL A 22 -45.78 -28.03 -19.15
N SER A 23 -46.24 -28.30 -20.36
CA SER A 23 -46.83 -27.29 -21.26
C SER A 23 -48.13 -26.72 -20.69
N GLY A 24 -48.33 -25.40 -20.78
CA GLY A 24 -49.59 -24.75 -20.37
C GLY A 24 -49.86 -24.77 -18.86
N ALA A 25 -48.89 -25.18 -18.04
CA ALA A 25 -49.06 -25.25 -16.60
C ALA A 25 -49.18 -23.83 -16.01
N PRO A 26 -50.18 -23.58 -15.15
CA PRO A 26 -50.22 -22.36 -14.36
C PRO A 26 -49.15 -22.42 -13.27
N VAL A 27 -48.32 -21.39 -13.21
CA VAL A 27 -47.24 -21.27 -12.23
C VAL A 27 -47.49 -20.05 -11.36
N THR A 28 -47.50 -20.27 -10.05
CA THR A 28 -47.66 -19.20 -9.07
C THR A 28 -46.31 -18.68 -8.60
N ILE A 29 -46.22 -17.39 -8.34
CA ILE A 29 -44.97 -16.73 -7.95
C ILE A 29 -44.94 -16.47 -6.43
N TRP A 30 -43.79 -16.71 -5.81
CA TRP A 30 -43.58 -16.62 -4.37
C TRP A 30 -42.32 -15.82 -4.03
N ASP A 31 -42.28 -15.24 -2.82
CA ASP A 31 -41.14 -14.45 -2.31
C ASP A 31 -40.09 -15.27 -1.55
N GLY A 32 -40.26 -16.60 -1.49
CA GLY A 32 -39.33 -17.50 -0.83
C GLY A 32 -39.60 -18.99 -1.11
N PRO A 33 -38.62 -19.85 -0.79
CA PRO A 33 -38.73 -21.29 -1.03
C PRO A 33 -39.53 -22.03 0.06
N SER A 34 -39.76 -21.42 1.23
CA SER A 34 -40.41 -22.07 2.37
C SER A 34 -41.93 -22.15 2.21
N GLU A 35 -42.57 -23.13 2.82
CA GLU A 35 -44.05 -23.24 2.82
C GLU A 35 -44.75 -21.98 3.38
N THR A 36 -44.08 -21.24 4.25
CA THR A 36 -44.55 -19.98 4.85
C THR A 36 -44.36 -18.74 3.98
N ALA A 37 -43.69 -18.86 2.82
CA ALA A 37 -43.47 -17.73 1.94
C ALA A 37 -44.81 -17.17 1.43
N ALA A 38 -44.83 -15.88 1.12
CA ALA A 38 -46.02 -15.22 0.62
C ALA A 38 -46.11 -15.35 -0.91
N ARG A 39 -47.35 -15.52 -1.40
CA ARG A 39 -47.61 -15.44 -2.83
C ARG A 39 -47.46 -13.99 -3.29
N VAL A 40 -46.71 -13.80 -4.36
CA VAL A 40 -46.48 -12.51 -5.00
C VAL A 40 -47.56 -12.28 -6.04
N LEU A 41 -48.40 -11.27 -5.81
CA LEU A 41 -49.50 -10.90 -6.71
C LEU A 41 -49.15 -9.73 -7.63
N ASP A 42 -48.14 -8.93 -7.26
CA ASP A 42 -47.65 -7.82 -8.07
C ASP A 42 -46.70 -8.32 -9.16
N VAL A 43 -47.28 -9.01 -10.16
CA VAL A 43 -46.60 -9.57 -11.31
C VAL A 43 -47.19 -8.97 -12.58
N LEU A 44 -46.33 -8.49 -13.48
CA LEU A 44 -46.73 -7.94 -14.77
C LEU A 44 -46.23 -8.84 -15.90
N ASP A 45 -46.95 -8.92 -17.01
CA ASP A 45 -46.45 -9.56 -18.23
C ASP A 45 -45.32 -8.75 -18.88
N ALA A 46 -44.77 -9.25 -19.99
CA ALA A 46 -43.71 -8.59 -20.73
C ALA A 46 -44.11 -7.21 -21.31
N ASP A 47 -45.41 -6.98 -21.53
CA ASP A 47 -45.95 -5.71 -22.02
C ASP A 47 -46.30 -4.73 -20.88
N GLY A 48 -46.16 -5.17 -19.62
CA GLY A 48 -46.42 -4.39 -18.42
C GLY A 48 -47.88 -4.46 -17.93
N ALA A 49 -48.71 -5.34 -18.50
CA ALA A 49 -50.07 -5.57 -18.03
C ALA A 49 -50.06 -6.42 -16.75
N VAL A 50 -51.01 -6.19 -15.84
CA VAL A 50 -51.10 -6.96 -14.59
C VAL A 50 -51.55 -8.39 -14.92
N LEU A 51 -50.79 -9.37 -14.43
CA LEU A 51 -51.20 -10.77 -14.49
C LEU A 51 -52.19 -11.07 -13.36
N ASP A 52 -53.44 -11.34 -13.73
CA ASP A 52 -54.49 -11.70 -12.78
C ASP A 52 -54.02 -12.87 -11.91
N SER A 53 -54.15 -12.70 -10.59
CA SER A 53 -53.71 -13.63 -9.54
C SER A 53 -52.20 -13.87 -9.41
N GLY A 54 -51.32 -13.14 -10.12
CA GLY A 54 -49.88 -13.38 -10.07
C GLY A 54 -49.50 -14.78 -10.57
N THR A 55 -50.24 -15.27 -11.57
CA THR A 55 -50.00 -16.58 -12.21
C THR A 55 -49.42 -16.36 -13.60
N VAL A 56 -48.33 -17.06 -13.90
CA VAL A 56 -47.69 -17.10 -15.22
C VAL A 56 -47.99 -18.45 -15.84
N VAL A 57 -48.40 -18.50 -17.11
CA VAL A 57 -48.69 -19.77 -17.79
C VAL A 57 -47.48 -20.18 -18.61
N ALA A 58 -47.00 -21.40 -18.40
CA ALA A 58 -45.90 -21.95 -19.18
C ALA A 58 -46.29 -22.13 -20.65
N ASP A 59 -45.34 -21.93 -21.57
CA ASP A 59 -45.55 -22.06 -23.00
C ASP A 59 -45.72 -23.54 -23.44
N GLN A 60 -45.81 -23.75 -24.76
CA GLN A 60 -45.96 -25.08 -25.37
C GLN A 60 -44.80 -26.06 -25.11
N TYR A 61 -43.66 -25.55 -24.62
CA TYR A 61 -42.47 -26.33 -24.27
C TYR A 61 -42.25 -26.41 -22.75
N GLY A 62 -43.14 -25.81 -21.96
CA GLY A 62 -43.06 -25.74 -20.50
C GLY A 62 -42.08 -24.68 -19.97
N TYR A 63 -41.70 -23.69 -20.78
CA TYR A 63 -40.92 -22.54 -20.31
C TYR A 63 -41.85 -21.45 -19.79
N LEU A 64 -41.41 -20.73 -18.77
CA LEU A 64 -42.08 -19.53 -18.32
C LEU A 64 -41.76 -18.37 -19.27
N PRO A 65 -42.76 -17.70 -19.87
CA PRO A 65 -42.53 -16.48 -20.63
C PRO A 65 -41.93 -15.39 -19.74
N ALA A 66 -41.30 -14.38 -20.34
CA ALA A 66 -40.75 -13.25 -19.60
C ALA A 66 -41.87 -12.46 -18.90
N PHE A 67 -41.62 -12.03 -17.66
CA PHE A 67 -42.54 -11.25 -16.85
C PHE A 67 -41.77 -10.35 -15.88
N PHE A 68 -42.40 -9.29 -15.37
CA PHE A 68 -41.82 -8.41 -14.36
C PHE A 68 -42.31 -8.72 -12.95
N GLY A 69 -41.37 -8.87 -12.02
CA GLY A 69 -41.67 -8.97 -10.60
C GLY A 69 -41.92 -7.62 -9.93
N PRO A 70 -42.13 -7.61 -8.59
CA PRO A 70 -42.27 -6.37 -7.83
C PRO A 70 -41.00 -5.50 -7.87
N PRO A 71 -41.11 -4.18 -7.66
CA PRO A 71 -39.96 -3.27 -7.64
C PRO A 71 -38.89 -3.68 -6.62
N GLY A 72 -37.62 -3.74 -7.05
CA GLY A 72 -36.48 -4.01 -6.16
C GLY A 72 -36.30 -5.47 -5.70
N VAL A 73 -37.14 -6.41 -6.16
CA VAL A 73 -37.00 -7.83 -5.81
C VAL A 73 -35.97 -8.50 -6.72
N GLU A 74 -34.95 -9.14 -6.15
CA GLU A 74 -33.86 -9.79 -6.89
C GLU A 74 -34.02 -11.32 -7.01
N ARG A 75 -34.94 -11.93 -6.27
CA ARG A 75 -35.19 -13.38 -6.26
C ARG A 75 -36.68 -13.64 -6.13
N LEU A 76 -37.19 -14.57 -6.93
CA LEU A 76 -38.57 -15.05 -6.90
C LEU A 76 -38.56 -16.57 -7.01
N TRP A 77 -39.68 -17.19 -6.68
CA TRP A 77 -39.84 -18.64 -6.79
C TRP A 77 -41.09 -18.98 -7.59
N ALA A 78 -40.93 -19.86 -8.57
CA ALA A 78 -42.00 -20.41 -9.39
C ALA A 78 -42.49 -21.74 -8.79
N ASP A 79 -43.80 -21.87 -8.61
CA ASP A 79 -44.45 -23.09 -8.13
C ASP A 79 -45.47 -23.60 -9.15
N SER A 80 -45.17 -24.76 -9.77
CA SER A 80 -46.05 -25.51 -10.69
C SER A 80 -46.93 -26.54 -9.98
N GLY A 81 -46.92 -26.59 -8.64
CA GLY A 81 -47.69 -27.54 -7.82
C GLY A 81 -46.89 -28.75 -7.32
N VAL A 82 -45.58 -28.79 -7.60
CA VAL A 82 -44.68 -29.88 -7.17
C VAL A 82 -43.62 -29.37 -6.20
N ARG A 83 -42.87 -28.34 -6.64
CA ARG A 83 -41.81 -27.69 -5.86
C ARG A 83 -41.67 -26.24 -6.31
N ARG A 84 -41.07 -25.44 -5.43
CA ARG A 84 -40.66 -24.07 -5.73
C ARG A 84 -39.26 -24.05 -6.32
N VAL A 85 -39.16 -23.55 -7.55
CA VAL A 85 -37.89 -23.36 -8.26
C VAL A 85 -37.52 -21.89 -8.20
N GLU A 86 -36.26 -21.59 -7.84
CA GLU A 86 -35.77 -20.22 -7.81
C GLU A 86 -35.66 -19.66 -9.23
N LEU A 87 -36.15 -18.43 -9.41
CA LEU A 87 -36.01 -17.64 -10.62
C LEU A 87 -34.96 -16.54 -10.40
N ILE A 88 -34.04 -16.44 -11.35
CA ILE A 88 -33.01 -15.40 -11.38
C ILE A 88 -33.42 -14.36 -12.43
N PRO A 89 -33.33 -13.06 -12.12
CA PRO A 89 -33.69 -12.05 -13.09
C PRO A 89 -32.76 -12.08 -14.31
N VAL A 90 -33.34 -11.95 -15.50
CA VAL A 90 -32.65 -12.04 -16.80
C VAL A 90 -32.16 -10.69 -17.31
N ASN A 91 -32.76 -9.58 -16.84
CA ASN A 91 -32.20 -8.26 -17.06
C ASN A 91 -31.00 -8.04 -16.13
N LEU A 92 -30.13 -7.07 -16.44
CA LEU A 92 -29.00 -6.69 -15.60
C LEU A 92 -29.52 -6.42 -14.18
N GLY A 93 -29.41 -7.43 -13.31
CA GLY A 93 -29.94 -7.34 -11.96
C GLY A 93 -29.37 -6.11 -11.29
N LEU A 94 -30.17 -5.45 -10.44
CA LEU A 94 -29.79 -4.24 -9.69
C LEU A 94 -28.36 -4.27 -9.15
N ARG A 95 -27.80 -5.44 -8.80
CA ARG A 95 -26.37 -5.65 -8.48
C ARG A 95 -25.40 -5.20 -9.56
N LEU A 96 -25.50 -5.65 -10.82
CA LEU A 96 -24.54 -5.26 -11.85
C LEU A 96 -24.71 -3.77 -12.20
N LYS A 97 -25.95 -3.27 -12.27
CA LYS A 97 -26.23 -1.83 -12.43
C LYS A 97 -25.68 -1.00 -11.25
N ARG A 98 -25.72 -1.52 -10.02
CA ARG A 98 -25.05 -0.90 -8.86
C ARG A 98 -23.53 -0.85 -9.01
N HIS A 99 -22.94 -1.87 -9.63
CA HIS A 99 -21.51 -1.91 -9.94
C HIS A 99 -21.07 -1.00 -11.08
N THR A 100 -21.95 -0.69 -12.04
CA THR A 100 -21.57 0.05 -13.24
C THR A 100 -22.06 1.49 -13.24
N GLU A 101 -23.16 1.81 -12.56
CA GLU A 101 -23.87 3.08 -12.74
C GLU A 101 -24.27 3.79 -11.45
N LEU A 102 -24.56 3.06 -10.36
CA LEU A 102 -25.21 3.67 -9.18
C LEU A 102 -24.27 3.88 -7.98
N ASP A 103 -23.12 3.21 -7.91
CA ASP A 103 -22.18 3.33 -6.78
C ASP A 103 -20.72 3.31 -7.28
N PRO A 104 -19.89 4.35 -7.02
CA PRO A 104 -18.47 4.35 -7.40
C PRO A 104 -17.69 3.17 -6.79
N ASP A 105 -18.17 2.63 -5.66
CA ASP A 105 -17.71 1.36 -5.12
C ASP A 105 -18.81 0.66 -4.28
N PRO A 106 -19.57 -0.29 -4.85
CA PRO A 106 -20.64 -0.99 -4.13
C PRO A 106 -20.13 -1.92 -3.02
N HIS A 107 -18.81 -2.05 -2.84
CA HIS A 107 -18.19 -2.87 -1.80
C HIS A 107 -17.82 -2.09 -0.54
N ARG A 108 -18.07 -0.77 -0.49
CA ARG A 108 -17.48 0.16 0.50
C ARG A 108 -15.96 0.23 0.37
N SER A 109 -15.34 0.98 1.29
CA SER A 109 -13.92 1.35 1.29
C SER A 109 -12.97 0.20 0.91
N ARG A 110 -12.23 0.40 -0.19
CA ARG A 110 -11.08 -0.43 -0.58
C ARG A 110 -9.89 -0.33 0.34
N GLU A 111 -9.94 0.53 1.36
CA GLU A 111 -8.85 0.81 2.28
C GLU A 111 -8.20 -0.45 2.88
N TYR A 112 -8.96 -1.52 3.14
CA TYR A 112 -8.38 -2.80 3.57
C TYR A 112 -7.49 -3.43 2.48
N THR A 113 -8.00 -3.50 1.26
CA THR A 113 -7.28 -4.06 0.10
C THR A 113 -6.13 -3.15 -0.32
N ASP A 114 -6.35 -1.84 -0.33
CA ASP A 114 -5.34 -0.84 -0.66
C ASP A 114 -4.20 -0.85 0.38
N ASN A 115 -4.51 -0.96 1.68
CA ASN A 115 -3.50 -1.13 2.72
C ASN A 115 -2.70 -2.43 2.55
N LYS A 116 -3.36 -3.52 2.16
CA LYS A 116 -2.69 -4.80 1.88
C LYS A 116 -1.79 -4.68 0.64
N PHE A 117 -2.25 -4.06 -0.44
CA PHE A 117 -1.43 -3.88 -1.64
C PHE A 117 -0.27 -2.92 -1.43
N ALA A 118 -0.47 -1.81 -0.71
CA ALA A 118 0.58 -0.87 -0.35
C ALA A 118 1.70 -1.51 0.51
N GLN A 119 1.38 -2.55 1.29
CA GLN A 119 2.35 -3.29 2.11
C GLN A 119 3.04 -4.43 1.37
N THR A 120 2.51 -4.90 0.24
CA THR A 120 2.98 -6.14 -0.42
C THR A 120 3.64 -5.89 -1.78
N VAL A 121 3.29 -4.80 -2.45
CA VAL A 121 3.89 -4.44 -3.75
C VAL A 121 5.14 -3.60 -3.52
N ARG A 122 6.26 -4.06 -4.08
CA ARG A 122 7.47 -3.24 -4.18
C ARG A 122 7.18 -2.07 -5.12
N LEU A 123 7.00 -0.88 -4.57
CA LEU A 123 6.82 0.33 -5.34
C LEU A 123 8.17 0.80 -5.89
N ASP A 124 8.19 1.28 -7.13
CA ASP A 124 9.34 1.98 -7.69
C ASP A 124 9.47 3.34 -6.99
N GLY A 125 10.60 3.57 -6.31
CA GLY A 125 10.87 4.82 -5.60
C GLY A 125 11.60 4.61 -4.27
N PRO A 126 12.00 5.69 -3.60
CA PRO A 126 12.60 5.62 -2.27
C PRO A 126 11.56 5.17 -1.23
N ASN A 127 11.93 4.25 -0.34
CA ASN A 127 11.14 3.97 0.87
C ASN A 127 11.18 5.21 1.76
N GLN A 128 10.08 5.97 1.77
CA GLN A 128 9.90 7.11 2.66
C GLN A 128 9.03 6.68 3.83
N ALA A 129 9.53 6.84 5.06
CA ALA A 129 8.69 6.76 6.24
C ALA A 129 8.50 8.17 6.80
N ALA A 130 7.25 8.58 6.98
CA ALA A 130 6.93 9.80 7.71
C ALA A 130 7.04 9.51 9.21
N THR A 131 7.83 10.31 9.94
CA THR A 131 7.83 10.30 11.41
C THR A 131 7.23 11.58 11.94
N ALA A 132 6.63 11.54 13.12
CA ALA A 132 6.27 12.76 13.81
C ALA A 132 7.53 13.56 14.18
N VAL A 133 7.38 14.88 14.29
CA VAL A 133 8.46 15.75 14.74
C VAL A 133 8.93 15.30 16.12
N LYS A 134 10.21 14.86 16.22
CA LYS A 134 10.89 14.29 17.41
C LYS A 134 10.71 12.79 17.65
N GLU A 135 10.05 12.05 16.76
CA GLU A 135 10.05 10.60 16.82
C GLU A 135 11.17 10.02 15.95
N PRO A 136 12.00 9.10 16.47
CA PRO A 136 13.02 8.44 15.68
C PRO A 136 12.36 7.53 14.64
N TRP A 137 12.82 7.59 13.40
CA TRP A 137 12.35 6.66 12.35
C TRP A 137 12.74 5.21 12.68
N VAL A 138 13.88 5.02 13.32
CA VAL A 138 14.33 3.71 13.80
C VAL A 138 14.66 3.87 15.29
N ALA A 139 13.84 3.26 16.15
CA ALA A 139 14.16 3.05 17.55
C ALA A 139 14.69 1.62 17.72
N VAL A 140 15.87 1.51 18.32
CA VAL A 140 16.49 0.23 18.63
C VAL A 140 16.34 -0.02 20.12
N GLU A 141 15.46 -0.96 20.47
CA GLU A 141 15.34 -1.48 21.83
C GLU A 141 16.06 -2.84 21.89
N ALA A 142 17.39 -2.78 21.97
CA ALA A 142 18.21 -3.96 22.24
C ALA A 142 18.82 -3.83 23.63
N ALA A 143 18.85 -4.91 24.40
CA ALA A 143 19.68 -4.97 25.59
C ALA A 143 21.14 -4.68 25.20
N ASP A 144 21.89 -4.00 26.08
CA ASP A 144 23.31 -3.73 25.86
C ASP A 144 24.04 -5.02 25.46
N GLY A 145 24.61 -5.01 24.26
CA GLY A 145 25.18 -6.21 23.65
C GLY A 145 26.02 -5.90 22.41
N SER A 146 26.77 -6.90 21.94
CA SER A 146 27.65 -6.80 20.77
C SER A 146 26.97 -7.15 19.43
N GLY A 147 25.68 -7.50 19.49
CA GLY A 147 24.88 -7.88 18.32
C GLY A 147 24.63 -6.73 17.34
N ASP A 148 24.34 -7.08 16.09
CA ASP A 148 23.88 -6.13 15.07
C ASP A 148 22.35 -5.97 15.19
N VAL A 149 21.87 -4.74 15.20
CA VAL A 149 20.43 -4.44 15.15
C VAL A 149 19.98 -4.18 13.72
N LEU A 150 20.82 -3.49 12.94
CA LEU A 150 20.64 -3.35 11.51
C LEU A 150 21.88 -3.88 10.82
N ARG A 151 21.67 -4.73 9.82
CA ARG A 151 22.76 -5.34 9.05
C ARG A 151 22.45 -5.26 7.57
N VAL A 152 23.37 -4.68 6.81
CA VAL A 152 23.41 -4.80 5.36
C VAL A 152 24.42 -5.88 5.00
N THR A 153 23.98 -6.91 4.27
CA THR A 153 24.88 -7.94 3.73
C THR A 153 24.86 -7.94 2.21
N ARG A 154 26.00 -8.29 1.61
CA ARG A 154 26.11 -8.50 0.16
C ARG A 154 27.00 -9.72 -0.07
N ALA A 155 26.47 -10.72 -0.77
CA ALA A 155 27.19 -11.96 -1.07
C ALA A 155 27.84 -12.62 0.17
N GLY A 156 27.15 -12.59 1.31
CA GLY A 156 27.65 -13.16 2.58
C GLY A 156 28.63 -12.27 3.36
N ALA A 157 29.12 -11.18 2.76
CA ALA A 157 29.95 -10.20 3.48
C ALA A 157 29.09 -9.23 4.29
N LEU A 158 29.61 -8.84 5.47
CA LEU A 158 29.03 -7.81 6.33
C LEU A 158 29.46 -6.41 5.85
N GLY A 159 28.49 -5.57 5.50
CA GLY A 159 28.71 -4.18 5.12
C GLY A 159 28.32 -3.23 6.24
N THR A 160 27.55 -2.19 5.92
CA THR A 160 27.01 -1.25 6.91
C THR A 160 26.15 -1.96 7.95
N ASN A 161 26.42 -1.69 9.23
CA ASN A 161 25.64 -2.22 10.34
C ASN A 161 25.56 -1.25 11.53
N LEU A 162 24.41 -1.24 12.18
CA LEU A 162 24.19 -0.56 13.45
C LEU A 162 24.22 -1.60 14.57
N LYS A 163 25.13 -1.44 15.52
CA LYS A 163 25.25 -2.29 16.71
C LYS A 163 24.21 -1.94 17.77
N ALA A 164 23.92 -2.90 18.65
CA ALA A 164 23.09 -2.69 19.84
C ALA A 164 23.65 -1.62 20.78
N ASN A 165 24.98 -1.47 20.83
CA ASN A 165 25.63 -0.38 21.58
C ASN A 165 25.59 0.99 20.89
N GLY A 166 24.82 1.15 19.81
CA GLY A 166 24.67 2.40 19.05
C GLY A 166 25.78 2.69 18.05
N THR A 167 26.81 1.83 17.93
CA THR A 167 27.89 2.05 16.96
C THR A 167 27.39 1.80 15.53
N LEU A 168 27.53 2.81 14.66
CA LEU A 168 27.29 2.68 13.23
C LEU A 168 28.61 2.39 12.50
N TYR A 169 28.72 1.20 11.94
CA TYR A 169 29.78 0.84 11.01
C TYR A 169 29.29 1.08 9.59
N LEU A 170 30.08 1.81 8.81
CA LEU A 170 29.80 2.07 7.39
C LEU A 170 30.87 1.36 6.58
N ASN A 171 30.50 0.20 6.01
CA ASN A 171 31.33 -0.52 5.06
C ASN A 171 30.55 -0.62 3.75
N PRO A 172 30.66 0.38 2.87
CA PRO A 172 30.14 0.24 1.54
C PRO A 172 30.99 -0.81 0.83
N PHE A 173 30.36 -1.83 0.27
CA PHE A 173 31.03 -2.97 -0.40
C PHE A 173 31.88 -2.60 -1.64
N THR A 174 32.28 -1.35 -1.80
CA THR A 174 33.10 -0.77 -2.87
C THR A 174 33.88 0.42 -2.31
N ASP A 175 35.12 0.59 -2.77
CA ASP A 175 36.09 1.57 -2.25
C ASP A 175 35.69 3.06 -2.37
N ASN A 176 34.55 3.37 -2.98
CA ASN A 176 34.16 4.73 -3.37
C ASN A 176 32.70 5.09 -3.09
N THR A 177 32.01 4.46 -2.14
CA THR A 177 30.64 4.92 -1.82
C THR A 177 30.71 6.08 -0.82
N PRO A 178 30.32 7.30 -1.21
CA PRO A 178 30.29 8.41 -0.29
C PRO A 178 29.21 8.18 0.78
N LEU A 179 29.54 8.47 2.04
CA LEU A 179 28.52 8.75 3.06
C LEU A 179 27.91 10.11 2.73
N VAL A 180 26.74 10.12 2.09
CA VAL A 180 26.01 11.35 1.77
C VAL A 180 25.03 11.64 2.89
N ILE A 181 25.35 12.63 3.73
CA ILE A 181 24.42 13.20 4.71
C ILE A 181 23.78 14.43 4.06
N ASN A 182 22.68 14.20 3.35
CA ASN A 182 21.95 15.30 2.72
C ASN A 182 21.08 16.00 3.78
N THR A 183 21.33 17.29 3.96
CA THR A 183 20.72 18.08 5.02
C THR A 183 20.10 19.33 4.42
N THR A 184 18.91 19.14 3.83
CA THR A 184 18.16 20.26 3.24
C THR A 184 16.95 20.58 4.13
N PRO A 185 16.82 21.80 4.70
CA PRO A 185 17.79 22.90 4.75
C PRO A 185 18.49 22.99 6.12
N LEU A 186 19.76 22.59 6.23
CA LEU A 186 20.61 23.06 7.35
C LEU A 186 21.26 24.40 6.97
N GLY A 187 21.07 25.41 7.82
CA GLY A 187 21.83 26.65 7.76
C GLY A 187 23.29 26.44 8.17
N ASP A 188 24.18 27.33 7.73
CA ASP A 188 25.64 27.17 7.83
C ASP A 188 26.17 27.04 9.28
N GLY A 189 25.40 27.51 10.27
CA GLY A 189 25.74 27.39 11.69
C GLY A 189 25.43 26.04 12.34
N ARG A 190 24.83 25.08 11.62
CA ARG A 190 24.45 23.77 12.17
C ARG A 190 25.34 22.66 11.61
N PRO A 191 25.88 21.76 12.46
CA PRO A 191 26.67 20.64 11.99
C PRO A 191 25.79 19.61 11.26
N ALA A 192 26.29 19.06 10.16
CA ALA A 192 25.74 17.90 9.46
C ALA A 192 26.04 16.59 10.23
N VAL A 193 27.15 16.53 10.96
CA VAL A 193 27.49 15.43 11.88
C VAL A 193 27.86 16.03 13.24
N SER A 194 27.28 15.52 14.32
CA SER A 194 27.58 15.95 15.67
C SER A 194 27.69 14.73 16.58
N VAL A 195 28.85 14.54 17.22
CA VAL A 195 29.07 13.51 18.24
C VAL A 195 29.16 14.21 19.60
N SER A 196 28.20 13.92 20.48
CA SER A 196 28.20 14.42 21.85
C SER A 196 28.26 13.25 22.83
N SER A 197 29.01 13.43 23.92
CA SER A 197 29.07 12.48 25.03
C SER A 197 27.87 12.61 25.99
N ASN A 198 27.16 13.76 25.98
CA ASN A 198 26.16 14.10 27.02
C ASN A 198 24.74 14.24 26.45
N GLY A 199 24.48 13.63 25.30
CA GLY A 199 23.15 13.64 24.68
C GLY A 199 22.88 14.81 23.73
N PRO A 200 21.70 14.84 23.09
CA PRO A 200 21.36 15.80 22.05
C PRO A 200 21.34 17.25 22.58
N GLY A 201 21.94 18.17 21.84
CA GLY A 201 21.95 19.61 22.16
C GLY A 201 23.02 20.07 23.16
N THR A 202 23.84 19.16 23.69
CA THR A 202 25.02 19.50 24.50
C THR A 202 26.24 19.80 23.61
N ASP A 203 27.30 20.36 24.20
CA ASP A 203 28.51 20.66 23.45
C ASP A 203 29.13 19.38 22.85
N ALA A 204 29.05 19.29 21.53
CA ALA A 204 29.54 18.13 20.81
C ALA A 204 31.07 18.17 20.73
N ALA A 205 31.68 17.06 21.15
CA ALA A 205 33.12 16.84 21.09
C ALA A 205 33.65 16.75 19.66
N PHE A 206 32.78 16.45 18.69
CA PHE A 206 33.12 16.44 17.27
C PHE A 206 31.95 16.95 16.42
N ARG A 207 32.24 17.85 15.47
CA ARG A 207 31.26 18.48 14.58
C ARG A 207 31.82 18.57 13.16
N VAL A 208 31.01 18.19 12.16
CA VAL A 208 31.28 18.42 10.74
C VAL A 208 30.18 19.31 10.19
N TYR A 209 30.54 20.47 9.65
CA TYR A 209 29.61 21.44 9.08
C TYR A 209 29.47 21.27 7.57
N LYS A 210 28.34 21.72 7.02
CA LYS A 210 28.08 21.74 5.57
C LYS A 210 29.14 22.50 4.78
N THR A 211 29.76 23.51 5.41
CA THR A 211 30.85 24.31 4.85
C THR A 211 32.18 23.55 4.74
N GLY A 212 32.25 22.30 5.19
CA GLY A 212 33.48 21.50 5.26
C GLY A 212 34.31 21.75 6.52
N LEU A 213 33.88 22.66 7.41
CA LEU A 213 34.54 22.88 8.68
C LEU A 213 34.39 21.66 9.58
N VAL A 214 35.50 21.19 10.14
CA VAL A 214 35.52 20.14 11.17
C VAL A 214 36.00 20.76 12.48
N ARG A 215 35.27 20.54 13.57
CA ARG A 215 35.66 20.96 14.92
C ARG A 215 35.70 19.75 15.83
N ALA A 216 36.78 19.60 16.59
CA ALA A 216 36.91 18.58 17.61
C ALA A 216 37.42 19.21 18.91
N ALA A 217 36.98 18.69 20.06
CA ALA A 217 37.54 19.05 21.37
C ALA A 217 38.88 18.35 21.64
N GLY A 218 39.19 17.29 20.87
CA GLY A 218 40.44 16.53 20.92
C GLY A 218 41.23 16.61 19.61
N ALA A 219 42.19 15.69 19.46
CA ALA A 219 43.01 15.59 18.26
C ALA A 219 42.20 15.10 17.05
N ILE A 220 42.54 15.61 15.86
CA ILE A 220 42.11 15.07 14.58
C ILE A 220 43.35 14.40 13.97
N GLU A 221 43.33 13.07 13.88
CA GLU A 221 44.39 12.30 13.23
C GLU A 221 44.00 12.01 11.79
N ALA A 222 44.88 12.36 10.84
CA ALA A 222 44.72 12.03 9.44
C ALA A 222 45.86 11.09 9.01
N GLY A 223 45.51 9.94 8.43
CA GLY A 223 46.50 8.99 7.91
C GLY A 223 47.21 9.44 6.62
N GLY A 224 46.93 10.64 6.13
CA GLY A 224 47.46 11.20 4.88
C GLY A 224 47.43 12.73 4.88
N ALA A 225 47.87 13.32 3.77
CA ALA A 225 47.93 14.78 3.62
C ALA A 225 46.53 15.42 3.74
N VAL A 226 46.44 16.50 4.52
CA VAL A 226 45.22 17.31 4.66
C VAL A 226 45.36 18.53 3.75
N SER A 227 44.49 18.64 2.75
CA SER A 227 44.37 19.85 1.92
C SER A 227 43.27 20.73 2.49
N ALA A 228 43.63 21.96 2.90
CA ALA A 228 42.68 22.96 3.35
C ALA A 228 42.70 24.16 2.39
N PRO A 229 41.55 24.78 2.06
CA PRO A 229 41.55 26.04 1.34
C PRO A 229 42.32 27.09 2.15
N ASN A 230 43.19 27.83 1.46
CA ASN A 230 44.08 28.81 2.08
C ASN A 230 43.30 29.86 2.89
N ILE A 231 43.76 30.17 4.10
CA ILE A 231 43.25 31.30 4.88
C ILE A 231 43.96 32.55 4.36
N GLY A 232 43.34 33.25 3.41
CA GLY A 232 43.94 34.40 2.72
C GLY A 232 44.92 33.98 1.62
N SER A 233 45.95 34.80 1.36
CA SER A 233 46.98 34.49 0.35
C SER A 233 48.04 33.49 0.81
N ALA A 234 48.07 33.16 2.11
CA ALA A 234 49.04 32.24 2.69
C ALA A 234 48.63 30.79 2.45
N ARG A 235 49.53 29.98 1.88
CA ARG A 235 49.29 28.55 1.66
C ARG A 235 49.89 27.75 2.81
N VAL A 236 49.10 26.87 3.43
CA VAL A 236 49.57 26.06 4.54
C VAL A 236 49.78 24.62 4.07
N PHE A 237 51.00 24.12 4.19
CA PHE A 237 51.39 22.75 3.84
C PHE A 237 51.80 22.00 5.10
N SER A 238 51.56 20.69 5.13
CA SER A 238 52.04 19.83 6.20
C SER A 238 52.55 18.51 5.61
N GLY A 239 53.67 17.99 6.13
CA GLY A 239 54.25 16.74 5.67
C GLY A 239 55.71 16.54 6.10
N PRO A 240 56.27 15.33 5.90
CA PRO A 240 57.67 15.03 6.23
C PRO A 240 58.65 15.75 5.30
N THR A 241 58.22 16.13 4.09
CA THR A 241 59.00 16.88 3.11
C THR A 241 58.36 18.24 2.83
N PRO A 242 59.18 19.29 2.60
CA PRO A 242 58.67 20.61 2.23
C PRO A 242 58.06 20.60 0.82
N PRO A 243 57.15 21.54 0.51
CA PRO A 243 56.56 21.66 -0.83
C PRO A 243 57.63 21.93 -1.89
N ALA A 244 57.48 21.37 -3.09
CA ALA A 244 58.47 21.45 -4.17
C ALA A 244 58.70 22.87 -4.73
N ALA A 245 57.78 23.81 -4.47
CA ALA A 245 57.87 25.20 -4.94
C ALA A 245 57.21 26.17 -3.93
N PRO A 246 57.88 26.46 -2.78
CA PRO A 246 57.35 27.37 -1.78
C PRO A 246 57.32 28.81 -2.32
N GLN A 247 56.30 29.57 -1.95
CA GLN A 247 56.16 31.00 -2.23
C GLN A 247 56.29 31.81 -0.93
N PRO A 248 56.70 33.09 -1.00
CA PRO A 248 56.68 33.98 0.15
C PRO A 248 55.28 34.03 0.78
N GLY A 249 55.21 33.72 2.08
CA GLY A 249 53.94 33.63 2.83
C GLY A 249 53.39 32.22 2.97
N ASP A 250 54.02 31.21 2.36
CA ASP A 250 53.69 29.81 2.66
C ASP A 250 54.13 29.43 4.07
N VAL A 251 53.29 28.66 4.76
CA VAL A 251 53.59 28.07 6.06
C VAL A 251 53.71 26.57 5.87
N TRP A 252 54.88 26.00 6.15
CA TRP A 252 55.07 24.55 6.18
C TRP A 252 55.23 24.07 7.62
N VAL A 253 54.43 23.07 7.99
CA VAL A 253 54.51 22.42 9.31
C VAL A 253 55.06 21.00 9.10
N GLN A 254 56.31 20.80 9.51
CA GLN A 254 56.97 19.50 9.47
C GLN A 254 56.45 18.59 10.59
N TYR A 255 56.17 17.33 10.26
CA TYR A 255 55.87 16.30 11.25
C TYR A 255 56.48 14.95 10.85
N GLY A 256 56.85 14.13 11.85
CA GLY A 256 57.41 12.79 11.66
C GLY A 256 58.90 12.74 11.33
N ALA A 257 59.77 13.18 12.25
CA ALA A 257 61.20 12.90 12.19
C ALA A 257 61.52 11.44 12.57
#